data_AF-A0A8I0Q4S0-F1
#
_entry.id   AF-A0A8I0Q4S0-F1
#
_cell.length_a   1.000
_cell.length_b   1.000
_cell.length_c   1.000
_cell.angle_alpha   90.00
_cell.angle_beta   90.00
_cell.angle_gamma   90.00
#
_symmetry.space_group_name_H-M   'P 1'
#
loop_
_entity.id
_entity.type
_entity.pdbx_description
1 polymer ?
#
loop_
_entity_poly.entity_id
_entity_poly.type
_entity_poly.pdbx_seq_one_letter_code
_entity_poly.pdbx_strand_id
1 'polypeptide(L)'
;AKVFRPHRKEDWLTCHNGVIYTPPADGENLKEHAPNFYRWLSHSAGGHARKMERINAALFMVLANRYDWQLFIEVTGTGGSGKSVFTGIARLLAGEENTTSGTIQDMDT
;
A
#
# COMPACT_ATOMS: atom_id res chain seq x y z
N ALA A 1 -4.95 -9.30 -27.50
CA ALA A 1 -4.65 -9.01 -26.08
C ALA A 1 -3.96 -7.65 -26.01
N LYS A 2 -4.34 -6.76 -25.09
CA LYS A 2 -3.58 -5.53 -24.83
C LYS A 2 -2.33 -5.91 -24.04
N VAL A 3 -1.16 -5.76 -24.64
CA VAL A 3 0.14 -6.02 -23.99
C VAL A 3 0.63 -4.70 -23.41
N PHE A 4 1.01 -4.68 -22.13
CA PHE A 4 1.63 -3.50 -21.53
C PHE A 4 2.99 -3.25 -22.19
N ARG A 5 3.22 -2.00 -22.62
CA ARG A 5 4.51 -1.57 -23.15
C ARG A 5 5.42 -1.09 -22.00
N PRO A 6 6.75 -1.19 -22.14
CA PRO A 6 7.70 -0.60 -21.19
C PRO A 6 7.47 0.90 -21.01
N HIS A 7 7.84 1.46 -19.85
CA HIS A 7 7.74 2.89 -19.57
C HIS A 7 8.46 3.72 -20.64
N ARG A 8 7.82 4.79 -21.12
CA ARG A 8 8.38 5.75 -22.08
C ARG A 8 8.09 7.17 -21.62
N LYS A 9 9.09 8.05 -21.74
CA LYS A 9 8.99 9.44 -21.28
C LYS A 9 7.97 10.24 -22.09
N GLU A 10 7.77 9.85 -23.35
CA GLU A 10 6.84 10.47 -24.30
C GLU A 10 5.37 10.19 -23.96
N ASP A 11 5.11 9.26 -23.03
CA ASP A 11 3.77 8.93 -22.56
C ASP A 11 3.30 9.84 -21.42
N TRP A 12 4.05 10.89 -21.10
CA TRP A 12 3.75 11.85 -20.04
C TRP A 12 3.51 11.17 -18.68
N LEU A 13 4.22 10.08 -18.42
CA LEU A 13 4.25 9.43 -17.11
C LEU A 13 4.85 10.41 -16.10
N THR A 14 3.99 11.07 -15.32
CA THR A 14 4.37 12.08 -14.33
C THR A 14 4.94 11.49 -13.05
N CYS A 15 4.74 10.18 -12.81
CA CYS A 15 5.21 9.52 -11.60
C CYS A 15 5.67 8.07 -11.91
N HIS A 16 6.85 7.70 -11.41
CA HIS A 16 7.29 6.31 -11.30
C HIS A 16 7.74 6.05 -9.86
N ASN A 17 7.21 5.01 -9.21
CA ASN A 17 7.59 4.68 -7.83
C ASN A 17 8.96 3.96 -7.72
N GLY A 18 9.65 3.74 -8.85
CA GLY A 18 10.98 3.11 -8.89
C GLY A 18 10.99 1.61 -8.56
N VAL A 19 9.80 1.00 -8.39
CA VAL A 19 9.66 -0.42 -8.05
C VAL A 19 9.65 -1.25 -9.33
N ILE A 20 10.53 -2.24 -9.40
CA ILE A 20 10.52 -3.25 -10.46
C ILE A 20 9.63 -4.41 -9.98
N TYR A 21 8.45 -4.53 -10.57
CA TYR A 21 7.58 -5.67 -10.32
C TYR A 21 8.10 -6.90 -11.05
N THR A 22 8.33 -7.97 -10.31
CA THR A 22 8.72 -9.28 -10.84
C THR A 22 7.59 -10.28 -10.63
N PRO A 23 7.48 -11.32 -11.48
CA PRO A 23 6.61 -12.45 -11.19
C PRO A 23 7.01 -13.09 -9.86
N PRO A 24 6.05 -13.64 -9.10
CA PRO A 24 6.36 -14.31 -7.84
C PRO A 24 7.27 -15.52 -8.09
N ALA A 25 8.26 -15.72 -7.24
CA ALA A 25 9.09 -16.93 -7.24
C ALA A 25 8.28 -18.15 -6.75
N ASP A 26 8.74 -19.36 -7.12
CA ASP A 26 8.12 -20.60 -6.65
C ASP A 26 8.12 -20.67 -5.11
N GLY A 27 6.92 -20.79 -4.53
CA GLY A 27 6.76 -20.82 -3.07
C GLY A 27 6.85 -19.44 -2.38
N GLU A 28 6.92 -18.34 -3.13
CA GLU A 28 7.01 -17.00 -2.55
C GLU A 28 5.81 -16.68 -1.65
N ASN A 29 6.11 -16.22 -0.45
CA ASN A 29 5.12 -15.85 0.55
C ASN A 29 5.64 -14.76 1.47
N LEU A 30 4.72 -13.95 2.00
CA LEU A 30 5.06 -12.80 2.85
C LEU A 30 5.82 -13.18 4.12
N LYS A 31 5.52 -14.35 4.70
CA LYS A 31 6.12 -14.75 5.99
C LYS A 31 7.63 -14.98 5.87
N GLU A 32 8.05 -15.61 4.78
CA GLU A 32 9.45 -15.97 4.54
C GLU A 32 10.19 -14.90 3.74
N HIS A 33 9.52 -14.28 2.76
CA HIS A 33 10.15 -13.37 1.80
C HIS A 33 10.00 -11.90 2.19
N ALA A 34 9.08 -11.58 3.10
CA ALA A 34 8.91 -10.24 3.67
C ALA A 34 8.73 -10.28 5.20
N PRO A 35 9.69 -10.86 5.95
CA PRO A 35 9.50 -11.21 7.37
C PRO A 35 9.19 -9.99 8.26
N ASN A 36 9.78 -8.82 7.98
CA ASN A 36 9.51 -7.59 8.72
C ASN A 36 8.09 -7.07 8.47
N PHE A 37 7.64 -7.11 7.21
CA PHE A 37 6.27 -6.76 6.84
C PHE A 37 5.28 -7.72 7.49
N TYR A 38 5.54 -9.03 7.42
CA TYR A 38 4.67 -10.03 8.03
C TYR A 38 4.59 -9.88 9.56
N ARG A 39 5.72 -9.59 10.23
CA ARG A 39 5.75 -9.33 11.67
C ARG A 39 4.90 -8.12 12.04
N TRP A 40 5.04 -7.01 11.31
CA TRP A 40 4.20 -5.83 11.50
C TRP A 40 2.73 -6.14 11.25
N LEU A 41 2.41 -6.82 10.15
CA LEU A 41 1.04 -7.18 9.77
C LEU A 41 0.37 -8.04 10.85
N SER A 42 1.07 -9.07 11.33
CA SER A 42 0.59 -9.93 12.42
C SER A 42 0.39 -9.14 13.72
N HIS A 43 1.31 -8.23 14.07
CA HIS A 43 1.20 -7.37 15.25
C HIS A 43 -0.01 -6.42 15.15
N SER A 44 -0.15 -5.68 14.06
CA SER A 44 -1.27 -4.76 13.83
C SER A 44 -2.63 -5.47 13.77
N ALA A 45 -2.63 -6.72 13.33
CA ALA A 45 -3.81 -7.58 13.33
C ALA A 45 -4.08 -8.30 14.66
N GLY A 46 -3.19 -8.22 15.65
CA GLY A 46 -3.31 -9.00 16.90
C GLY A 46 -3.28 -10.51 16.66
N GLY A 47 -2.60 -10.98 15.61
CA GLY A 47 -2.56 -12.38 15.20
C GLY A 47 -3.82 -12.90 14.49
N HIS A 48 -4.82 -12.06 14.25
CA HIS A 48 -6.06 -12.48 13.58
C HIS A 48 -5.91 -12.50 12.05
N ALA A 49 -5.88 -13.70 11.45
CA ALA A 49 -5.71 -13.89 10.01
C ALA A 49 -6.69 -13.04 9.15
N ARG A 50 -7.98 -13.05 9.47
CA ARG A 50 -8.99 -12.25 8.76
C ARG A 50 -8.73 -10.74 8.82
N LYS A 51 -8.13 -10.25 9.91
CA LYS A 51 -7.76 -8.84 10.05
C LYS A 51 -6.50 -8.52 9.24
N MET A 52 -5.55 -9.46 9.15
CA MET A 52 -4.39 -9.34 8.24
C MET A 52 -4.83 -9.25 6.78
N GLU A 53 -5.79 -10.08 6.35
CA GLU A 53 -6.36 -10.04 4.99
C GLU A 53 -7.00 -8.68 4.68
N ARG A 54 -7.74 -8.09 5.63
CA ARG A 54 -8.33 -6.75 5.47
C ARG A 54 -7.28 -5.65 5.32
N ILE A 55 -6.19 -5.73 6.09
CA ILE A 55 -5.07 -4.78 5.98
C ILE A 55 -4.40 -4.92 4.59
N ASN A 56 -4.17 -6.15 4.13
CA ASN A 56 -3.64 -6.40 2.78
C ASN A 56 -4.57 -5.89 1.68
N ALA A 57 -5.89 -6.06 1.82
CA ALA A 57 -6.87 -5.54 0.87
C ALA A 57 -6.84 -4.00 0.81
N ALA A 58 -6.69 -3.33 1.96
CA ALA A 58 -6.53 -1.88 2.02
C ALA A 58 -5.24 -1.42 1.32
N LEU A 59 -4.12 -2.09 1.56
CA LEU A 59 -2.85 -1.80 0.87
C LEU A 59 -2.92 -2.10 -0.64
N PHE A 60 -3.62 -3.15 -1.04
CA PHE A 60 -3.87 -3.46 -2.45
C PHE A 60 -4.71 -2.37 -3.14
N MET A 61 -5.74 -1.85 -2.46
CA MET A 61 -6.54 -0.73 -2.98
C MET A 61 -5.65 0.48 -3.31
N VAL A 62 -4.70 0.80 -2.42
CA VAL A 62 -3.72 1.87 -2.62
C VAL A 62 -2.77 1.56 -3.78
N LEU A 63 -2.13 0.38 -3.75
CA LEU A 63 -1.19 -0.06 -4.78
C LEU A 63 -1.80 -0.10 -6.19
N ALA A 64 -3.03 -0.61 -6.31
CA ALA A 64 -3.72 -0.75 -7.58
C ALA A 64 -4.49 0.52 -7.98
N ASN A 65 -4.34 1.62 -7.22
CA ASN A 65 -5.02 2.88 -7.44
C ASN A 65 -6.53 2.71 -7.73
N ARG A 66 -7.24 1.92 -6.90
CA ARG A 66 -8.67 1.60 -7.09
C ARG A 66 -9.60 2.73 -6.64
N TYR A 67 -9.42 3.92 -7.21
CA TYR A 67 -10.29 5.07 -6.97
C TYR A 67 -11.75 4.80 -7.37
N ASP A 68 -11.98 3.85 -8.29
CA ASP A 68 -13.29 3.39 -8.73
C ASP A 68 -14.09 2.68 -7.62
N TRP A 69 -13.43 2.19 -6.57
CA TRP A 69 -14.13 1.57 -5.43
C TRP A 69 -14.88 2.59 -4.57
N GLN A 70 -14.50 3.88 -4.63
CA GLN A 70 -15.10 4.95 -3.83
C GLN A 70 -15.13 4.64 -2.33
N LEU A 71 -14.09 3.97 -1.83
CA LEU A 71 -13.94 3.62 -0.41
C LEU A 71 -12.88 4.53 0.24
N PHE A 72 -13.12 4.89 1.50
CA PHE A 72 -12.11 5.49 2.36
C PHE A 72 -11.53 4.44 3.31
N ILE A 73 -10.22 4.51 3.58
CA ILE A 73 -9.56 3.65 4.56
C ILE A 73 -9.39 4.44 5.85
N GLU A 74 -10.10 4.03 6.90
CA GLU A 74 -9.90 4.58 8.24
C GLU A 74 -9.02 3.63 9.07
N VAL A 75 -7.88 4.12 9.56
CA VAL A 75 -6.94 3.33 10.35
C VAL A 75 -6.94 3.80 11.81
N THR A 76 -7.67 3.09 12.67
CA THR A 76 -7.80 3.40 14.11
C THR A 76 -7.12 2.35 15.00
N GLY A 77 -6.85 2.73 16.26
CA GLY A 77 -6.30 1.83 17.27
C GLY A 77 -5.47 2.55 18.33
N THR A 78 -5.14 1.84 19.40
CA THR A 78 -4.31 2.35 20.50
C THR A 78 -2.89 2.73 20.06
N GLY A 79 -2.17 3.51 20.89
CA GLY A 79 -0.76 3.82 20.64
C GLY A 79 0.08 2.53 20.48
N GLY A 80 1.03 2.53 19.56
CA GLY A 80 1.90 1.36 19.31
C GLY A 80 1.29 0.24 18.46
N SER A 81 0.07 0.40 17.94
CA SER A 81 -0.57 -0.62 17.08
C SER A 81 -0.04 -0.71 15.65
N GLY A 82 0.94 0.13 15.27
CA GLY A 82 1.57 0.11 13.93
C GLY A 82 0.87 0.96 12.86
N LYS A 83 0.03 1.93 13.25
CA LYS A 83 -0.68 2.82 12.30
C LYS A 83 0.26 3.67 11.44
N SER A 84 1.31 4.25 12.03
CA SER A 84 2.29 5.05 11.28
C SER A 84 3.04 4.20 10.24
N VAL A 85 3.29 2.92 10.55
CA VAL A 85 3.88 1.97 9.60
C VAL A 85 2.90 1.65 8.47
N PHE A 86 1.59 1.53 8.74
CA PHE A 86 0.57 1.44 7.68
C PHE A 86 0.67 2.63 6.72
N THR A 87 0.67 3.85 7.26
CA THR A 87 0.76 5.08 6.45
C THR A 87 2.06 5.14 5.65
N GLY A 88 3.19 4.72 6.24
CA GLY A 88 4.47 4.64 5.53
C GLY A 88 4.47 3.66 4.37
N ILE A 89 3.88 2.47 4.56
CA ILE A 89 3.74 1.46 3.49
C ILE A 89 2.80 1.99 2.40
N ALA A 90 1.64 2.56 2.76
CA ALA A 90 0.70 3.13 1.80
C ALA A 90 1.35 4.24 0.95
N ARG A 91 2.15 5.11 1.57
CA ARG A 91 2.95 6.15 0.87
C ARG A 91 3.94 5.53 -0.11
N LEU A 92 4.65 4.48 0.31
CA LEU A 92 5.59 3.78 -0.57
C LEU A 92 4.88 3.15 -1.78
N LEU A 93 3.69 2.57 -1.58
CA LEU A 93 2.92 1.93 -2.65
C LEU A 93 2.35 2.95 -3.63
N ALA A 94 1.81 4.08 -3.14
CA ALA A 94 1.27 5.15 -3.98
C ALA A 94 2.37 5.96 -4.69
N GLY A 95 3.58 6.01 -4.11
CA GLY A 95 4.63 6.94 -4.51
C GLY A 95 4.53 8.25 -3.72
N GLU A 96 5.67 8.85 -3.38
CA GLU A 96 5.69 10.08 -2.57
C GLU A 96 4.97 11.25 -3.25
N GLU A 97 5.11 11.37 -4.57
CA GLU A 97 4.45 12.40 -5.40
C GLU A 97 2.91 12.30 -5.36
N ASN A 98 2.35 11.11 -5.11
CA ASN A 98 0.90 10.88 -5.03
C ASN A 98 0.38 10.88 -3.59
N THR A 99 1.24 11.14 -2.60
CA THR A 99 0.87 11.12 -1.19
C THR A 99 0.90 12.52 -0.62
N THR A 100 -0.27 13.07 -0.29
CA THR A 100 -0.36 14.25 0.58
C THR A 100 -0.64 13.83 2.01
N SER A 101 0.05 14.43 2.97
CA SER A 101 -0.30 14.33 4.39
C SER A 101 -0.94 15.65 4.80
N GLY A 102 -2.22 15.63 5.14
CA GLY A 102 -2.95 16.79 5.65
C GLY A 102 -3.66 16.44 6.95
N THR A 103 -3.77 17.42 7.82
CA THR A 103 -4.71 17.42 8.94
C THR A 103 -6.09 17.82 8.37
N ILE A 104 -7.20 17.43 8.98
CA ILE A 104 -8.55 17.83 8.50
C ILE A 104 -8.67 19.37 8.40
N GLN A 105 -7.90 20.11 9.21
CA GLN A 105 -7.79 21.57 9.14
C GLN A 105 -7.21 22.10 7.81
N ASP A 106 -6.41 21.31 7.10
CA ASP A 106 -5.82 21.67 5.81
C ASP A 106 -6.83 21.51 4.65
N MET A 107 -8.04 21.01 4.92
CA MET A 107 -9.11 20.82 3.93
C MET A 107 -10.22 21.89 4.02
N ASP A 108 -10.10 22.87 4.94
CA ASP A 108 -11.09 23.93 5.20
C ASP A 108 -10.77 25.29 4.53
N THR A 109 -9.77 25.34 3.63
CA THR A 109 -9.43 26.52 2.80
C THR A 109 -9.56 26.24 1.32
#